data_AF-A0A921V4S4-F1
#
_entry.id   AF-A0A921V4S4-F1
#
_cell.length_a   1.000
_cell.length_b   1.000
_cell.length_c   1.000
_cell.angle_alpha   90.00
_cell.angle_beta   90.00
_cell.angle_gamma   90.00
#
_symmetry.space_group_name_H-M   'P 1'
#
loop_
_entity.id
_entity.type
_entity.pdbx_description
1 polymer ?
#
loop_
_entity_poly.entity_id
_entity_poly.type
_entity_poly.pdbx_seq_one_letter_code
_entity_poly.pdbx_strand_id
1 'polypeptide(L)'
;MDQVNSDLSNVIDRIDAVEKRLATEAKKLDGPVGGADLREYQTQLLLQLRAIRDTMQKEGSSVEQLRKERDEARNERDVLQKQVDKLNYRVHHLKQHVPVPTAANMQL
;
A
#
# COMPACT_ATOMS: atom_id res chain seq x y z
N MET A 1 9.78 -6.76 -3.33
CA MET A 1 8.94 -5.75 -2.63
C MET A 1 8.69 -6.14 -1.18
N ASP A 2 8.68 -7.43 -0.82
CA ASP A 2 8.73 -7.87 0.59
C ASP A 2 10.00 -7.39 1.31
N GLN A 3 11.12 -7.32 0.57
CA GLN A 3 12.36 -6.72 1.04
C GLN A 3 12.17 -5.26 1.51
N VAL A 4 11.39 -4.46 0.78
CA VAL A 4 11.15 -3.05 1.13
C VAL A 4 10.32 -2.94 2.41
N ASN A 5 9.35 -3.85 2.61
CA ASN A 5 8.54 -3.87 3.84
C ASN A 5 9.36 -4.35 5.05
N SER A 6 10.22 -5.35 4.85
CA SER A 6 11.21 -5.79 5.83
C SER A 6 12.18 -4.67 6.21
N ASP A 7 12.68 -3.93 5.22
CA ASP A 7 13.62 -2.83 5.42
C ASP A 7 12.96 -1.67 6.17
N LEU A 8 11.69 -1.36 5.86
CA LEU A 8 10.86 -0.39 6.60
C LEU A 8 10.68 -0.78 8.07
N SER A 9 10.34 -2.05 8.34
CA SER A 9 10.19 -2.55 9.71
C SER A 9 11.51 -2.48 10.48
N ASN A 10 12.61 -2.88 9.85
CA ASN A 10 13.94 -2.80 10.45
C ASN A 10 14.37 -1.36 10.77
N VAL A 11 13.99 -0.38 9.94
CA VAL A 11 14.27 1.04 10.19
C VAL A 11 13.45 1.54 11.38
N ILE A 12 12.18 1.15 11.50
CA ILE A 12 11.33 1.51 12.63
C ILE A 12 11.91 0.97 13.95
N ASP A 13 12.31 -0.29 13.97
CA ASP A 13 12.91 -0.91 15.17
C ASP A 13 14.22 -0.21 15.59
N ARG A 14 15.02 0.22 14.61
CA ARG A 14 16.25 0.98 14.86
C ARG A 14 15.97 2.37 15.41
N ILE A 15 14.94 3.06 14.90
CA ILE A 15 14.53 4.38 15.42
C ILE A 15 14.06 4.24 16.87
N ASP A 16 13.23 3.24 17.18
CA ASP A 16 12.77 2.97 18.55
C ASP A 16 13.94 2.66 19.50
N ALA A 17 14.93 1.91 19.03
CA ALA A 17 16.13 1.61 19.81
C ALA A 17 16.99 2.86 20.06
N VAL A 18 17.11 3.76 19.07
CA VAL A 18 17.81 5.04 19.20
C VAL A 18 17.07 5.97 20.16
N GLU A 19 15.75 6.08 20.07
CA GLU A 19 14.94 6.88 20.99
C GLU A 19 15.13 6.43 22.45
N LYS A 20 15.11 5.13 22.71
CA LYS A 20 15.33 4.57 24.05
C LYS A 20 16.74 4.89 24.56
N ARG A 21 17.77 4.78 23.72
CA ARG A 21 19.15 5.09 24.10
C ARG A 21 19.33 6.58 24.39
N LEU A 22 18.78 7.45 23.54
CA LEU A 22 18.86 8.89 23.71
C LEU A 22 18.15 9.35 24.99
N ALA A 23 16.97 8.78 25.29
CA ALA A 23 16.27 9.02 26.55
C ALA A 23 17.06 8.56 27.78
N THR A 24 17.90 7.54 27.63
CA THR A 24 18.76 7.02 28.71
C THR A 24 20.03 7.87 28.88
N GLU A 25 20.63 8.35 27.79
CA GLU A 25 21.77 9.27 27.82
C GLU A 25 21.38 10.66 28.34
N ALA A 26 20.20 11.16 27.97
CA ALA A 26 19.67 12.41 28.50
C ALA A 26 19.55 12.41 30.04
N LYS A 27 19.29 11.25 30.65
CA LYS A 27 19.28 11.09 32.12
C LYS A 27 20.68 11.05 32.75
N LYS A 28 21.72 10.70 31.99
CA LYS A 28 23.11 10.61 32.47
C LYS A 28 23.86 11.94 32.38
N LEU A 29 23.42 12.85 31.50
CA LEU A 29 24.02 14.17 31.25
C LEU A 29 23.57 15.26 32.25
N ASP A 30 23.05 14.89 33.42
CA ASP A 30 22.55 15.81 34.44
C ASP A 30 23.70 16.50 35.20
N GLY A 31 24.36 17.45 34.52
CA GLY A 31 25.46 18.28 35.04
C GLY A 31 25.39 19.74 34.55
N PRO A 32 25.99 20.71 35.27
CA PRO A 32 25.39 22.04 35.44
C PRO A 32 25.58 23.05 34.31
N VAL A 33 26.46 22.82 33.33
CA VAL A 33 26.82 23.87 32.34
C VAL A 33 27.08 23.24 30.98
N GLY A 34 26.12 23.39 30.07
CA GLY A 34 26.07 22.78 28.73
C GLY A 34 24.81 21.96 28.44
N GLY A 35 24.02 21.66 29.49
CA GLY A 35 22.89 20.74 29.39
C GLY A 35 21.56 21.33 28.90
N ALA A 36 21.33 22.65 28.94
CA ALA A 36 20.03 23.22 28.53
C ALA A 36 19.84 23.18 27.00
N ASP A 37 20.74 23.79 26.24
CA ASP A 37 20.68 23.82 24.77
C ASP A 37 20.81 22.42 24.15
N LEU A 38 21.65 21.55 24.75
CA LEU A 38 21.78 20.17 24.31
C LEU A 38 20.49 19.37 24.56
N ARG A 39 19.80 19.58 25.70
CA ARG A 39 18.49 18.95 25.98
C ARG A 39 17.41 19.47 25.04
N GLU A 40 17.41 20.75 24.72
CA GLU A 40 16.45 21.34 23.79
C GLU A 40 16.64 20.78 22.37
N TYR A 41 17.89 20.71 21.91
CA TYR A 41 18.24 20.06 20.65
C TYR A 41 17.85 18.57 20.62
N GLN A 42 18.15 17.81 21.67
CA GLN A 42 17.75 16.40 21.79
C GLN A 42 16.23 16.23 21.76
N THR A 43 15.49 17.12 22.43
CA THR A 43 14.03 17.09 22.46
C THR A 43 13.44 17.40 21.08
N GLN A 44 13.97 18.41 20.38
CA GLN A 44 13.58 18.69 19.00
C GLN A 44 13.88 17.53 18.07
N LEU A 45 15.05 16.89 18.21
CA LEU A 45 15.40 15.73 17.38
C LEU A 45 14.45 14.55 17.62
N LEU A 46 14.08 14.26 18.87
CA LEU A 46 13.09 13.23 19.19
C LEU A 46 11.71 13.53 18.60
N LEU A 47 11.28 14.80 18.66
CA LEU A 47 10.02 15.21 18.04
C LEU A 47 10.04 15.02 16.52
N GLN A 48 11.17 15.35 15.87
CA GLN A 48 11.35 15.12 14.43
C GLN A 48 11.35 13.63 14.08
N LEU A 49 12.05 12.80 14.86
CA LEU A 49 12.07 11.34 14.66
C LEU A 49 10.68 10.72 14.84
N ARG A 50 9.92 11.18 15.85
CA ARG A 50 8.53 10.76 16.04
C ARG A 50 7.66 11.16 14.86
N ALA A 51 7.77 12.40 14.36
CA ALA A 51 7.01 12.84 13.19
C ALA A 51 7.33 12.00 11.94
N ILE A 52 8.61 11.64 11.74
CA ILE A 52 9.03 10.75 10.65
C ILE A 52 8.41 9.36 10.82
N ARG A 53 8.50 8.75 12.01
CA ARG A 53 7.89 7.44 12.29
C ARG A 53 6.38 7.45 12.03
N ASP A 54 5.67 8.45 12.53
CA ASP A 54 4.21 8.55 12.39
C ASP A 54 3.81 8.69 10.91
N THR A 55 4.60 9.45 10.13
CA THR A 55 4.41 9.57 8.68
C THR A 55 4.66 8.24 7.97
N MET A 56 5.76 7.55 8.29
CA MET A 56 6.07 6.24 7.72
C MET A 56 5.00 5.19 8.05
N GLN A 57 4.45 5.21 9.27
CA GLN A 57 3.37 4.30 9.66
C GLN A 57 2.08 4.58 8.88
N LYS A 58 1.74 5.86 8.68
CA LYS A 58 0.58 6.25 7.86
C LYS A 58 0.76 5.87 6.40
N GLU A 59 1.94 6.09 5.83
CA GLU A 59 2.28 5.71 4.46
C GLU A 59 2.26 4.19 4.27
N GLY A 60 2.83 3.42 5.21
CA GLY A 60 2.76 1.96 5.21
C GLY A 60 1.31 1.46 5.25
N SER A 61 0.45 2.08 6.07
CA SER A 61 -0.98 1.75 6.09
C SER A 61 -1.67 2.05 4.76
N SER A 62 -1.29 3.14 4.08
CA SER A 62 -1.83 3.51 2.77
C SER A 62 -1.37 2.55 1.66
N VAL A 63 -0.12 2.12 1.67
CA VAL A 63 0.41 1.14 0.69
C VAL A 63 -0.34 -0.19 0.81
N GLU A 64 -0.63 -0.62 2.03
CA GLU A 64 -1.31 -1.89 2.30
C GLU A 64 -2.77 -1.84 1.85
N GLN A 65 -3.43 -0.69 2.01
CA GLN A 65 -4.76 -0.42 1.44
C GLN A 65 -4.74 -0.46 -0.09
N LEU A 66 -3.80 0.23 -0.73
CA LEU A 66 -3.67 0.22 -2.19
C LEU A 66 -3.37 -1.18 -2.75
N ARG A 67 -2.65 -2.03 -2.02
CA ARG A 67 -2.44 -3.44 -2.39
C ARG A 67 -3.76 -4.21 -2.41
N LYS A 68 -4.57 -4.05 -1.35
CA LYS A 68 -5.87 -4.71 -1.24
C LYS A 68 -6.79 -4.29 -2.39
N GLU A 69 -6.92 -2.99 -2.64
CA GLU A 69 -7.74 -2.46 -3.74
C GLU A 69 -7.26 -2.96 -5.11
N ARG A 70 -5.94 -2.98 -5.34
CA ARG A 70 -5.36 -3.54 -6.57
C ARG A 70 -5.69 -5.01 -6.75
N ASP A 71 -5.60 -5.81 -5.69
CA ASP A 71 -5.83 -7.25 -5.77
C ASP A 71 -7.32 -7.57 -5.96
N GLU A 72 -8.21 -6.79 -5.36
CA GLU A 72 -9.65 -6.82 -5.62
C GLU A 72 -9.97 -6.47 -7.08
N ALA A 73 -9.41 -5.37 -7.61
CA ALA A 73 -9.60 -4.96 -9.00
C ALA A 73 -9.07 -6.00 -10.01
N ARG A 74 -7.95 -6.67 -9.69
CA ARG A 74 -7.42 -7.77 -10.52
C ARG A 74 -8.38 -8.96 -10.55
N ASN A 75 -8.91 -9.35 -9.39
CA ASN A 75 -9.87 -10.44 -9.31
C ASN A 75 -11.16 -10.13 -10.07
N GLU A 76 -11.69 -8.91 -9.92
CA GLU A 76 -12.87 -8.46 -10.68
C GLU A 76 -12.61 -8.49 -12.19
N ARG A 77 -11.46 -7.99 -12.64
CA ARG A 77 -11.06 -8.04 -14.04
C ARG A 77 -11.01 -9.47 -14.58
N ASP A 78 -10.46 -10.41 -13.82
CA ASP A 78 -10.37 -11.81 -14.25
C ASP A 78 -11.75 -12.49 -14.34
N VAL A 79 -12.67 -12.15 -13.43
CA VAL A 79 -14.07 -12.61 -13.49
C VAL A 79 -14.78 -12.04 -14.72
N LEU A 80 -14.66 -10.73 -14.95
CA LEU A 80 -15.25 -10.07 -16.11
C LEU A 80 -14.70 -10.62 -17.42
N GLN A 81 -13.39 -10.84 -17.51
CA GLN A 81 -12.77 -11.43 -18.70
C GLN A 81 -13.36 -12.81 -19.03
N LYS A 82 -13.50 -13.68 -18.02
CA LYS A 82 -14.14 -15.00 -18.20
C LYS A 82 -15.59 -14.88 -18.68
N GLN A 83 -16.34 -13.91 -18.18
CA GLN A 83 -17.71 -13.66 -18.62
C GLN A 83 -17.76 -13.16 -20.07
N VAL A 84 -16.86 -12.25 -20.45
CA VAL A 84 -16.72 -11.75 -21.81
C VAL A 84 -16.37 -12.89 -22.77
N ASP A 85 -15.41 -13.74 -22.43
CA ASP A 85 -15.01 -14.87 -23.27
C ASP A 85 -16.18 -15.85 -23.48
N LYS A 86 -16.91 -16.16 -22.42
CA LYS A 86 -18.11 -17.01 -22.48
C LYS A 86 -19.20 -16.40 -23.35
N LEU A 87 -19.42 -15.09 -23.23
CA LEU A 87 -20.43 -14.38 -24.02
C LEU A 87 -20.03 -14.34 -25.50
N ASN A 88 -18.76 -14.04 -25.79
CA ASN A 88 -18.20 -14.04 -27.13
C ASN A 88 -18.34 -15.40 -27.80
N TYR A 89 -18.04 -16.48 -27.08
CA TYR A 89 -18.26 -17.84 -27.56
C TYR A 89 -19.73 -18.07 -27.95
N ARG A 90 -20.67 -17.70 -27.06
CA ARG A 90 -22.12 -17.86 -27.32
C ARG A 90 -22.57 -17.05 -28.52
N VAL A 91 -22.11 -15.81 -28.65
CA VAL A 91 -22.42 -14.95 -29.80
C VAL A 91 -21.89 -15.55 -31.09
N HIS A 92 -20.64 -16.04 -31.08
CA HIS A 92 -20.04 -16.69 -32.25
C HIS A 92 -20.83 -17.94 -32.65
N HIS A 93 -21.15 -18.80 -31.69
CA HIS A 93 -21.96 -19.99 -31.90
C HIS A 93 -23.35 -19.64 -32.45
N LEU A 94 -24.03 -18.64 -31.88
CA LEU A 94 -25.32 -18.18 -32.39
C LEU A 94 -25.23 -17.63 -33.82
N LYS A 95 -24.18 -16.87 -34.15
CA LYS A 95 -23.97 -16.38 -35.53
C LYS A 95 -23.79 -17.53 -36.54
N GLN A 96 -23.23 -18.66 -36.11
CA GLN A 96 -23.07 -19.84 -36.97
C GLN A 96 -24.36 -20.65 -37.13
N HIS A 97 -25.23 -20.65 -36.12
CA HIS A 97 -26.41 -21.53 -36.06
C HIS A 97 -27.75 -20.82 -36.24
N VAL A 98 -27.80 -19.50 -36.21
CA VAL A 98 -29.00 -18.73 -36.52
C VAL A 98 -28.97 -18.38 -38.01
N PRO A 99 -29.92 -18.88 -38.82
CA PRO A 99 -30.03 -18.49 -40.21
C PRO A 99 -30.34 -16.99 -40.26
N VAL A 100 -29.46 -16.21 -40.89
CA VAL A 100 -29.74 -14.80 -41.19
C VAL A 100 -30.93 -14.80 -42.14
N PRO A 101 -32.07 -14.17 -41.80
CA PRO A 101 -33.15 -13.99 -42.74
C PRO A 101 -32.63 -13.11 -43.87
N THR A 102 -32.25 -13.73 -44.98
CA THR A 102 -32.04 -12.99 -46.22
C THR A 102 -33.41 -12.51 -46.68
N ALA A 103 -33.46 -11.34 -47.34
CA ALA A 103 -34.71 -10.67 -47.72
C ALA A 103 -35.72 -11.55 -48.50
N ALA A 104 -35.28 -12.68 -49.04
CA ALA A 104 -36.13 -13.71 -49.65
C ALA A 104 -37.05 -14.45 -48.65
N ASN A 105 -36.69 -14.52 -47.36
CA ASN A 105 -37.44 -15.27 -46.34
C ASN A 105 -38.50 -14.43 -45.59
N MET A 106 -38.65 -13.14 -45.91
CA MET A 106 -39.66 -12.25 -45.31
C MET A 106 -40.89 -12.03 -46.21
N GLN A 107 -40.96 -12.70 -47.36
CA GLN A 107 -42.14 -12.72 -48.22
C GLN A 107 -42.87 -14.06 -48.07
N LEU A 108 -43.61 -14.23 -46.97
CA LEU A 108 -44.71 -15.19 -46.83
C LEU A 108 -45.80 -14.56 -45.96
#